data_AF-A0ABD5VZX6-F1
#
_entry.id   AF-A0ABD5VZX6-F1
#
_cell.length_a   1.000
_cell.length_b   1.000
_cell.length_c   1.000
_cell.angle_alpha   90.00
_cell.angle_beta   90.00
_cell.angle_gamma   90.00
#
_symmetry.space_group_name_H-M   'P 1'
#
loop_
_entity.id
_entity.type
_entity.pdbx_description
1 polymer ?
#
loop_
_entity_poly.entity_id
_entity_poly.type
_entity_poly.pdbx_seq_one_letter_code
_entity_poly.pdbx_strand_id
1 'polypeptide(L)'
;MTRYTRRRLLGLAGALSLSAAAGCLSESNDESATPTPGETGVDEMPYDVGVSHEIAQWDGYDADWTAPETAPEQGGYEIEVLAENLEIPWDIAFSPDGELFLTERTGRILTLAQGEGRQSPNQMQLSTLSLSPRVRRG
;
A
#
# COMPACT_ATOMS: atom_id res chain seq x y z
N MET A 1 11.92 -37.87 32.91
CA MET A 1 10.86 -37.37 32.01
C MET A 1 11.22 -37.75 30.59
N THR A 2 10.65 -38.84 30.08
CA THR A 2 11.10 -39.52 28.87
C THR A 2 10.18 -39.16 27.70
N ARG A 3 10.77 -38.68 26.59
CA ARG A 3 10.06 -38.18 25.40
C ARG A 3 9.40 -39.34 24.64
N TYR A 4 8.10 -39.25 24.35
CA TYR A 4 7.40 -40.23 23.52
C TYR A 4 7.33 -39.77 22.06
N THR A 5 7.97 -40.55 21.20
CA THR A 5 8.14 -40.33 19.76
C THR A 5 6.86 -40.65 18.99
N ARG A 6 6.42 -39.71 18.13
CA ARG A 6 5.27 -39.82 17.24
C ARG A 6 5.58 -40.72 16.06
N ARG A 7 5.32 -42.03 16.14
CA ARG A 7 5.24 -42.88 14.96
C ARG A 7 4.15 -43.93 15.11
N ARG A 8 3.35 -44.03 14.05
CA ARG A 8 2.44 -45.11 13.62
C ARG A 8 1.05 -45.12 14.24
N LEU A 9 0.05 -44.91 13.37
CA LEU A 9 -1.01 -45.90 13.14
C LEU A 9 -1.38 -45.89 11.64
N LEU A 10 -1.34 -47.07 11.02
CA LEU A 10 -1.86 -47.38 9.68
C LEU A 10 -3.38 -47.58 9.75
N GLY A 11 -4.10 -47.31 8.65
CA GLY A 11 -5.46 -47.79 8.41
C GLY A 11 -5.77 -47.78 6.91
N LEU A 12 -6.11 -48.95 6.37
CA LEU A 12 -6.29 -49.31 4.96
C LEU A 12 -7.77 -49.22 4.53
N ALA A 13 -7.95 -49.08 3.22
CA ALA A 13 -9.03 -49.63 2.36
C ALA A 13 -10.30 -48.80 2.07
N GLY A 14 -10.56 -48.63 0.76
CA GLY A 14 -11.88 -48.90 0.17
C GLY A 14 -12.48 -47.80 -0.70
N ALA A 15 -12.38 -47.91 -2.02
CA ALA A 15 -13.43 -47.46 -2.94
C ALA A 15 -13.30 -48.14 -4.32
N LEU A 16 -14.29 -48.99 -4.65
CA LEU A 16 -14.62 -49.44 -6.00
C LEU A 16 -15.78 -48.57 -6.50
N SER A 17 -15.72 -48.09 -7.74
CA SER A 17 -16.89 -48.00 -8.64
C SER A 17 -16.45 -47.61 -10.05
N LEU A 18 -17.13 -48.24 -11.02
CA LEU A 18 -16.79 -48.37 -12.42
C LEU A 18 -17.51 -47.33 -13.32
N SER A 19 -17.02 -47.26 -14.57
CA SER A 19 -17.75 -47.04 -15.84
C SER A 19 -17.70 -45.61 -16.39
N ALA A 20 -17.71 -45.33 -17.69
CA ALA A 20 -17.31 -45.99 -18.95
C ALA A 20 -17.66 -44.99 -20.07
N ALA A 21 -16.77 -44.85 -21.05
CA ALA A 21 -16.98 -44.49 -22.46
C ALA A 21 -17.90 -43.31 -22.91
N ALA A 22 -17.26 -42.41 -23.68
CA ALA A 22 -17.71 -41.78 -24.93
C ALA A 22 -18.84 -40.73 -24.89
N GLY A 23 -18.43 -39.47 -25.06
CA GLY A 23 -19.29 -38.36 -25.48
C GLY A 23 -18.46 -37.31 -26.21
N CYS A 24 -18.21 -37.51 -27.50
CA CYS A 24 -17.83 -36.44 -28.42
C CYS A 24 -19.06 -36.06 -29.22
N LEU A 25 -19.41 -34.77 -29.21
CA LEU A 25 -19.93 -33.94 -30.31
C LEU A 25 -20.67 -32.74 -29.69
N SER A 26 -19.93 -31.67 -29.42
CA SER A 26 -20.55 -30.34 -29.29
C SER A 26 -20.27 -29.60 -30.58
N GLU A 27 -21.36 -29.32 -31.29
CA GLU A 27 -21.42 -28.54 -32.51
C GLU A 27 -20.98 -27.10 -32.21
N SER A 28 -19.88 -26.65 -32.83
CA SER A 28 -19.37 -25.30 -32.66
C SER A 28 -20.20 -24.33 -33.50
N ASN A 29 -21.09 -23.59 -32.84
CA ASN A 29 -21.77 -22.44 -33.41
C ASN A 29 -20.74 -21.29 -33.48
N ASP A 30 -20.26 -20.97 -34.68
CA ASP A 30 -19.37 -19.85 -34.93
C ASP A 30 -20.22 -18.57 -34.99
N GLU A 31 -20.64 -18.10 -33.81
CA GLU A 31 -21.18 -16.76 -33.66
C GLU A 31 -20.02 -15.83 -33.34
N SER A 32 -19.59 -15.07 -34.35
CA SER A 32 -18.67 -13.94 -34.22
C SER A 32 -19.23 -12.94 -33.21
N ALA A 33 -18.94 -13.16 -31.93
CA ALA A 33 -19.11 -12.17 -30.89
C ALA A 33 -18.02 -11.10 -31.07
N THR A 34 -18.46 -9.85 -31.18
CA THR A 34 -17.58 -8.68 -31.03
C THR A 34 -16.87 -8.79 -29.67
N PRO A 35 -15.53 -8.68 -29.58
CA PRO A 35 -14.86 -8.80 -28.30
C PRO A 35 -15.31 -7.66 -27.39
N THR A 36 -16.05 -7.99 -26.34
CA THR A 36 -16.29 -7.10 -25.19
C THR A 36 -14.92 -6.77 -24.58
N PRO A 37 -14.53 -5.50 -24.47
CA PRO A 37 -13.34 -5.13 -23.70
C PRO A 37 -13.57 -5.53 -22.24
N GLY A 38 -12.98 -6.64 -21.81
CA GLY A 38 -13.22 -7.20 -20.47
C GLY A 38 -12.71 -8.62 -20.24
N GLU A 39 -12.31 -9.36 -21.28
CA GLU A 39 -11.66 -10.67 -21.12
C GLU A 39 -10.13 -10.58 -21.29
N THR A 40 -9.47 -9.86 -20.40
CA THR A 40 -8.09 -10.20 -20.04
C THR A 40 -8.15 -11.04 -18.79
N GLY A 41 -7.82 -12.33 -18.94
CA GLY A 41 -7.84 -13.32 -17.88
C GLY A 41 -7.08 -12.86 -16.64
N VAL A 42 -7.83 -12.39 -15.65
CA VAL A 42 -7.43 -12.42 -14.25
C VAL A 42 -7.71 -13.83 -13.77
N ASP A 43 -6.75 -14.71 -14.01
CA ASP A 43 -6.73 -16.05 -13.45
C ASP A 43 -6.84 -15.95 -11.91
N GLU A 44 -7.67 -16.82 -11.34
CA GLU A 44 -8.34 -16.74 -10.04
C GLU A 44 -7.42 -16.37 -8.85
N MET A 45 -7.31 -15.08 -8.54
CA MET A 45 -6.73 -14.64 -7.26
C MET A 45 -7.70 -15.05 -6.13
N PRO A 46 -7.23 -15.55 -4.97
CA PRO A 46 -8.09 -16.07 -3.90
C PRO A 46 -8.89 -14.97 -3.16
N TYR A 47 -8.90 -13.75 -3.68
CA TYR A 47 -9.57 -12.58 -3.14
C TYR A 47 -10.15 -11.72 -4.26
N ASP A 48 -11.26 -11.06 -3.94
CA ASP A 48 -11.91 -10.09 -4.83
C ASP A 48 -11.08 -8.81 -4.90
N VAL A 49 -10.62 -8.48 -6.11
CA VAL A 49 -9.90 -7.23 -6.44
C VAL A 49 -10.78 -6.23 -7.19
N GLY A 50 -12.06 -6.54 -7.34
CA GLY A 50 -13.05 -5.64 -7.94
C GLY A 50 -13.17 -4.36 -7.13
N VAL A 51 -13.17 -3.23 -7.83
CA VAL A 51 -13.45 -1.91 -7.23
C VAL A 51 -14.92 -1.59 -7.48
N SER A 52 -15.66 -1.27 -6.43
CA SER A 52 -17.11 -0.99 -6.51
C SER A 52 -17.45 0.46 -6.91
N HIS A 53 -16.46 1.33 -7.02
CA HIS A 53 -16.63 2.74 -7.32
C HIS A 53 -15.87 3.09 -8.59
N GLU A 54 -16.53 3.82 -9.48
CA GLU A 54 -15.87 4.41 -10.63
C GLU A 54 -14.97 5.55 -10.19
N ILE A 55 -13.80 5.69 -10.82
CA ILE A 55 -12.86 6.78 -10.51
C ILE A 55 -13.52 8.17 -10.62
N ALA A 56 -14.47 8.31 -11.54
CA ALA A 56 -15.22 9.56 -11.77
C ALA A 56 -16.19 9.94 -10.64
N GLN A 57 -16.46 9.06 -9.67
CA GLN A 57 -17.31 9.35 -8.52
C GLN A 57 -16.58 10.13 -7.41
N TRP A 58 -15.25 10.25 -7.50
CA TRP A 58 -14.47 10.98 -6.51
C TRP A 58 -14.59 12.49 -6.74
N ASP A 59 -15.01 13.24 -5.71
CA ASP A 59 -15.21 14.70 -5.77
C ASP A 59 -13.97 15.51 -6.21
N GLY A 60 -12.77 14.93 -6.02
CA GLY A 60 -11.50 15.55 -6.42
C GLY A 60 -10.99 15.10 -7.80
N TYR A 61 -11.74 14.26 -8.51
CA TYR A 61 -11.34 13.78 -9.83
C TYR A 61 -11.52 14.87 -10.89
N ASP A 62 -10.43 15.14 -11.61
CA ASP A 62 -10.42 16.03 -12.77
C ASP A 62 -9.89 15.24 -13.97
N ALA A 63 -10.78 14.95 -14.93
CA ALA A 63 -10.46 14.16 -16.12
C ALA A 63 -9.55 14.90 -17.11
N ASP A 64 -9.55 16.23 -17.05
CA ASP A 64 -8.75 17.09 -17.91
C ASP A 64 -7.42 17.48 -17.24
N TRP A 65 -7.20 17.07 -15.99
CA TRP A 65 -5.95 17.34 -15.30
C TRP A 65 -4.79 16.65 -16.00
N THR A 66 -3.77 17.43 -16.31
CA THR A 66 -2.50 16.94 -16.81
C THR A 66 -1.37 17.45 -15.92
N ALA A 67 -0.42 16.59 -15.63
CA ALA A 67 0.78 17.00 -14.91
C ALA A 67 1.58 17.98 -15.77
N PRO A 68 2.16 19.04 -15.18
CA PRO A 68 3.13 19.85 -15.90
C PRO A 68 4.27 18.97 -16.41
N GLU A 69 4.51 18.99 -17.73
CA GLU A 69 5.58 18.19 -18.35
C GLU A 69 6.95 18.86 -18.29
N THR A 70 6.96 20.15 -17.94
CA THR A 70 8.17 20.97 -17.84
C THR A 70 8.44 21.33 -16.39
N ALA A 71 9.71 21.25 -15.99
CA ALA A 71 10.16 21.78 -14.72
C ALA A 71 9.89 23.30 -14.65
N PRO A 72 9.65 23.86 -13.45
CA PRO A 72 9.63 25.30 -13.25
C PRO A 72 10.92 25.94 -13.79
N GLU A 73 10.81 27.17 -14.29
CA GLU A 73 12.00 27.90 -14.75
C GLU A 73 13.02 28.07 -13.62
N GLN A 74 14.30 27.94 -13.97
CA GLN A 74 15.41 28.14 -13.04
C GLN A 74 15.32 29.56 -12.46
N GLY A 75 15.22 29.68 -11.14
CA GLY A 75 15.08 30.96 -10.44
C GLY A 75 13.64 31.38 -10.12
N GLY A 76 12.63 30.58 -10.44
CA GLY A 76 11.24 30.80 -10.02
C GLY A 76 10.91 30.38 -8.58
N TYR A 77 11.89 29.90 -7.81
CA TYR A 77 11.72 29.42 -6.44
C TYR A 77 13.01 29.61 -5.62
N GLU A 78 12.85 29.73 -4.30
CA GLU A 78 13.94 29.76 -3.33
C GLU A 78 13.98 28.43 -2.57
N ILE A 79 15.18 27.97 -2.23
CA ILE A 79 15.39 26.76 -1.45
C ILE A 79 15.83 27.16 -0.05
N GLU A 80 15.09 26.71 0.96
CA GLU A 80 15.44 26.84 2.37
C GLU A 80 15.62 25.46 2.99
N VAL A 81 16.69 25.30 3.78
CA VAL A 81 16.93 24.06 4.52
C VAL A 81 16.18 24.12 5.84
N LEU A 82 15.13 23.29 5.96
CA LEU A 82 14.30 23.22 7.18
C LEU A 82 14.87 22.29 8.26
N ALA A 83 15.67 21.29 7.88
CA ALA A 83 16.28 20.35 8.81
C ALA A 83 17.50 19.66 8.16
N GLU A 84 18.51 19.35 8.98
CA GLU A 84 19.71 18.63 8.58
C GLU A 84 19.97 17.47 9.55
N ASN A 85 20.92 16.59 9.21
CA ASN A 85 21.34 15.46 10.04
C ASN A 85 20.22 14.46 10.38
N LEU A 86 19.32 14.24 9.42
CA LEU A 86 18.24 13.26 9.51
C LEU A 86 18.73 11.85 9.19
N GLU A 87 18.16 10.85 9.87
CA GLU A 87 18.45 9.44 9.65
C GLU A 87 17.35 8.78 8.81
N ILE A 88 17.56 8.72 7.49
CA ILE A 88 16.62 8.12 6.51
C ILE A 88 15.22 8.78 6.60
N PRO A 89 15.07 10.04 6.19
CA PRO A 89 13.78 10.72 6.19
C PRO A 89 12.78 9.98 5.29
N TRP A 90 11.56 9.82 5.77
CA TRP A 90 10.52 9.02 5.14
C TRP A 90 9.39 9.89 4.58
N ASP A 91 8.75 10.68 5.44
CA ASP A 91 7.59 11.50 5.09
C ASP A 91 7.47 12.73 6.00
N ILE A 92 6.75 13.75 5.52
CA ILE A 92 6.46 14.99 6.23
C ILE A 92 4.97 15.36 6.17
N ALA A 93 4.47 16.01 7.22
CA ALA A 93 3.11 16.53 7.25
C ALA A 93 3.01 17.84 8.04
N PHE A 94 2.24 18.79 7.51
CA PHE A 94 1.90 20.03 8.23
C PHE A 94 0.63 19.84 9.06
N SER A 95 0.65 20.31 10.30
CA SER A 95 -0.56 20.43 11.11
C SER A 95 -1.39 21.64 10.63
N PRO A 96 -2.70 21.67 10.94
CA PRO A 96 -3.52 22.86 10.70
C PRO A 96 -3.00 24.13 11.39
N ASP A 97 -2.24 23.96 12.47
CA ASP A 97 -1.63 25.05 13.24
C ASP A 97 -0.24 25.46 12.69
N GLY A 98 0.25 24.80 11.63
CA GLY A 98 1.50 25.13 10.95
C GLY A 98 2.75 24.43 11.49
N GLU A 99 2.61 23.45 12.38
CA GLU A 99 3.73 22.60 12.82
C GLU A 99 4.09 21.58 11.75
N LEU A 100 5.38 21.33 11.55
CA LEU A 100 5.87 20.31 10.62
C LEU A 100 6.26 19.04 11.40
N PHE A 101 5.63 17.91 11.07
CA PHE A 101 6.02 16.58 11.52
C PHE A 101 6.88 15.90 10.46
N LEU A 102 8.00 15.31 10.87
CA LEU A 102 8.89 14.54 10.00
C LEU A 102 9.11 13.15 10.58
N THR A 103 8.99 12.12 9.75
CA THR A 103 9.23 10.72 10.14
C THR A 103 10.56 10.23 9.59
N GLU A 104 11.29 9.48 10.41
CA GLU A 104 12.51 8.77 10.03
C GLU A 104 12.25 7.26 10.01
N ARG A 105 12.87 6.55 9.06
CA ARG A 105 12.68 5.10 8.91
C ARG A 105 13.12 4.30 10.15
N THR A 106 13.99 4.87 10.98
CA THR A 106 14.43 4.30 12.25
C THR A 106 13.35 4.30 13.35
N GLY A 107 12.18 4.90 13.08
CA GLY A 107 11.04 4.92 13.99
C GLY A 107 10.98 6.17 14.86
N ARG A 108 11.61 7.28 14.44
CA ARG A 108 11.55 8.58 15.11
C ARG A 108 10.56 9.50 14.40
N ILE A 109 9.87 10.32 15.20
CA ILE A 109 9.03 11.43 14.72
C ILE A 109 9.60 12.72 15.33
N LEU A 110 9.92 13.68 14.46
CA LEU A 110 10.40 15.00 14.81
C LEU A 110 9.27 16.02 14.61
N THR A 111 9.23 17.03 15.46
CA THR A 111 8.29 18.17 15.35
C THR A 111 9.08 19.45 15.23
N LEU A 112 8.74 20.27 14.25
CA LEU A 112 9.35 21.55 13.93
C LEU A 112 8.25 22.63 14.04
N ALA A 113 8.39 23.53 15.01
CA ALA A 113 7.48 24.66 15.17
C ALA A 113 7.95 25.86 14.35
N GLN A 114 7.01 26.62 13.78
CA GLN A 114 7.28 27.94 13.22
C GLN A 114 7.76 28.88 14.34
N GLY A 115 9.06 29.13 14.40
CA GLY A 115 9.69 30.11 15.29
C GLY A 115 10.33 31.22 14.46
N GLU A 116 9.94 32.47 14.75
CA GLU A 116 10.35 33.68 14.04
C GLU A 116 11.87 33.79 13.82
N GLY A 117 12.24 33.95 12.55
CA GLY A 117 13.39 34.72 12.12
C GLY A 117 14.77 34.13 12.42
N ARG A 118 15.43 33.65 11.35
CA ARG A 118 16.89 33.68 11.17
C ARG A 118 17.69 33.38 12.45
N GLN A 119 17.79 32.10 12.82
CA GLN A 119 18.79 31.66 13.77
C GLN A 119 19.58 30.48 13.20
N SER A 120 20.88 30.55 13.39
CA SER A 120 21.98 29.73 12.87
C SER A 120 21.73 28.20 12.79
N PRO A 121 22.52 27.46 11.99
CA PRO A 121 22.21 26.10 11.49
C PRO A 121 22.12 24.95 12.50
N ASN A 122 21.99 25.18 13.81
CA ASN A 122 22.25 24.11 14.77
C ASN A 122 21.41 24.08 16.06
N GLN A 123 20.29 24.80 16.14
CA GLN A 123 19.43 24.69 17.32
C GLN A 123 17.95 24.74 16.94
N MET A 124 17.47 23.68 16.27
CA MET A 124 16.04 23.37 16.28
C MET A 124 15.78 22.44 17.46
N GLN A 125 14.79 22.80 18.27
CA GLN A 125 14.38 21.99 19.42
C GLN A 125 13.66 20.74 18.92
N LEU A 126 14.43 19.70 18.58
CA LEU A 126 13.93 18.40 18.19
C LEU A 126 13.24 17.74 19.40
N SER A 127 11.93 17.94 19.48
CA SER A 127 11.11 17.23 20.45
C SER A 127 10.80 15.85 19.87
N THR A 128 11.45 14.80 20.41
CA THR A 128 11.15 13.43 20.00
C THR A 128 9.86 12.97 20.69
N LEU A 129 8.82 12.67 19.90
CA LEU A 129 7.62 12.04 20.42
C LEU A 129 7.87 10.54 20.61
N SER A 130 8.01 10.10 21.86
CA SER A 130 8.10 8.68 22.19
C SER A 130 6.69 8.09 22.31
N LEU A 131 6.26 7.34 21.30
CA LEU A 131 4.98 6.63 21.34
C LEU A 131 5.15 5.34 22.17
N SER A 132 4.78 5.40 23.44
CA SER A 132 4.79 4.19 24.29
C SER A 132 3.57 3.31 23.98
N PRO A 133 3.74 2.00 23.71
CA PRO A 133 2.61 1.10 23.51
C PRO A 133 1.80 0.98 24.80
N ARG A 134 0.57 1.49 24.80
CA ARG A 134 -0.35 1.40 25.93
C ARG A 134 -0.89 -0.04 26.03
N VAL A 135 -0.22 -0.88 26.81
CA VAL A 135 -0.73 -2.20 27.19
C VAL A 135 -2.00 -1.99 28.04
N ARG A 136 -3.18 -2.20 27.45
CA ARG A 136 -4.42 -2.38 28.24
C ARG A 136 -4.28 -3.67 29.03
N ARG A 137 -4.04 -3.56 30.34
CA ARG A 137 -4.28 -4.67 31.27
C ARG A 137 -5.79 -4.74 31.53
N GLY A 138 -6.37 -5.90 31.24
CA GLY A 138 -7.71 -6.29 31.71
C GLY A 138 -7.67 -6.74 33.16
#